data_AF-A0A397EPJ4-F1
#
_entry.id   AF-A0A397EPJ4-F1
#
_cell.length_a   1.000
_cell.length_b   1.000
_cell.length_c   1.000
_cell.angle_alpha   90.00
_cell.angle_beta   90.00
_cell.angle_gamma   90.00
#
_symmetry.space_group_name_H-M   'P 1'
#
loop_
_entity.id
_entity.type
_entity.pdbx_description
1 polymer ?
#
loop_
_entity_poly.entity_id
_entity_poly.type
_entity_poly.pdbx_seq_one_letter_code
_entity_poly.pdbx_strand_id
1 'polypeptide(L)'
;EPHNDTHCLIVQSPDKIVVAFRGTTSWKNFRTDFNAARREYKVSFDHIVDTVEPEYRPQNVSRVNCCKRKYPWVHEGFWVAYQTVAGRVLAAIECLHSQSPRPVYVTGHSLGGALAILCSLDVALKWGSHQVTCTTFGCPRIGGNAFKKLYNAHVPATFRFVNSRDPICHSPIRTLWDSFTEVGTTVLLNDFGNMIINPNMLEYSMLNRGVSMEAHKLTFYQLSLLLWCTRAHGRTFEPQFWPHSLQQLRWLCGHIPEVLQYLSRSSLLGGGHPISEDVRLLSILRHVHKNVQPTSTRLGIFKREVACLSCKSMIESLVENAIVPTEAEAVEVGRILLAKGRINMVGGIVFNKHGHFVLIQDSKPRRASVQHDEDIK
;
A
#
# COMPACT_ATOMS: atom_id res chain seq x y z
N GLU A 1 9.98 -17.30 1.38
CA GLU A 1 10.98 -18.36 1.11
C GLU A 1 12.01 -17.79 0.14
N PRO A 2 13.33 -18.01 0.27
CA PRO A 2 14.30 -17.42 -0.66
C PRO A 2 14.10 -17.90 -2.10
N HIS A 3 13.59 -19.13 -2.28
CA HIS A 3 13.45 -19.78 -3.57
C HIS A 3 12.13 -19.47 -4.29
N ASN A 4 11.08 -19.10 -3.55
CA ASN A 4 9.79 -18.69 -4.08
C ASN A 4 9.50 -17.30 -3.49
N ASP A 5 9.40 -16.25 -4.30
CA ASP A 5 9.24 -14.80 -3.94
C ASP A 5 7.92 -14.49 -3.18
N THR A 6 7.46 -15.43 -2.36
CA THR A 6 6.36 -15.34 -1.41
C THR A 6 6.91 -14.91 -0.06
N HIS A 7 6.47 -13.73 0.37
CA HIS A 7 6.82 -13.13 1.65
C HIS A 7 5.55 -12.88 2.46
N CYS A 8 5.66 -13.08 3.77
CA CYS A 8 4.58 -12.85 4.73
C CYS A 8 5.16 -12.13 5.94
N LEU A 9 4.38 -11.20 6.49
CA LEU A 9 4.65 -10.51 7.75
C LEU A 9 3.56 -10.91 8.75
N ILE A 10 3.97 -11.34 9.94
CA ILE A 10 3.05 -11.60 11.05
C ILE A 10 3.36 -10.58 12.15
N VAL A 11 2.35 -9.81 12.55
CA VAL A 11 2.45 -8.82 13.63
C VAL A 11 1.40 -9.15 14.67
N GLN A 12 1.72 -8.94 15.94
CA GLN A 12 0.75 -9.09 17.02
C GLN A 12 0.55 -7.79 17.78
N SER A 13 -0.63 -7.68 18.36
CA SER A 13 -1.01 -6.66 19.33
C SER A 13 -1.80 -7.32 20.46
N PRO A 14 -2.11 -6.61 21.55
CA PRO A 14 -2.85 -7.19 22.67
C PRO A 14 -4.21 -7.79 22.27
N ASP A 15 -4.88 -7.23 21.25
CA ASP A 15 -6.25 -7.60 20.86
C ASP A 15 -6.35 -8.40 19.56
N LYS A 16 -5.27 -8.53 18.77
CA LYS A 16 -5.32 -9.18 17.45
C LYS A 16 -3.95 -9.62 16.93
N ILE A 17 -3.99 -10.57 15.99
CA ILE A 17 -2.87 -11.00 15.16
C ILE A 17 -3.14 -10.54 13.72
N VAL A 18 -2.14 -9.98 13.05
CA VAL A 18 -2.22 -9.52 11.66
C VAL A 18 -1.24 -10.32 10.81
N VAL A 19 -1.74 -10.92 9.72
CA VAL A 19 -0.97 -11.69 8.75
C VAL A 19 -1.07 -10.99 7.40
N ALA A 20 0.04 -10.44 6.91
CA ALA A 20 0.08 -9.67 5.67
C ALA A 20 0.96 -10.36 4.62
N PHE A 21 0.38 -10.76 3.50
CA PHE A 21 1.09 -11.36 2.38
C PHE A 21 1.50 -10.30 1.36
N ARG A 22 2.76 -10.36 0.93
CA ARG A 22 3.32 -9.47 -0.10
C ARG A 22 2.85 -9.90 -1.49
N GLY A 23 2.50 -8.93 -2.33
CA GLY A 23 2.30 -9.16 -3.77
C GLY A 23 3.62 -9.29 -4.55
N THR A 24 3.53 -9.65 -5.83
CA THR A 24 4.69 -9.82 -6.71
C THR A 24 5.39 -8.50 -7.01
N THR A 25 6.74 -8.52 -7.05
CA THR A 25 7.57 -7.37 -7.42
C THR A 25 7.61 -7.13 -8.94
N SER A 26 7.58 -8.20 -9.75
CA SER A 26 7.59 -8.16 -11.21
C SER A 26 6.22 -8.45 -11.81
N TRP A 27 5.53 -7.37 -12.20
CA TRP A 27 4.17 -7.40 -12.73
C TRP A 27 4.02 -7.95 -14.15
N LYS A 28 5.03 -7.73 -15.00
CA LYS A 28 5.01 -8.20 -16.39
C LYS A 28 5.04 -9.73 -16.46
N ASN A 29 5.92 -10.34 -15.66
CA ASN A 29 6.04 -11.80 -15.57
C ASN A 29 4.79 -12.42 -14.95
N PHE A 30 4.26 -11.79 -13.88
CA PHE A 30 3.02 -12.25 -13.26
C PHE A 30 1.86 -12.36 -14.25
N ARG A 31 1.64 -11.35 -15.11
CA ARG A 31 0.53 -11.37 -16.07
C ARG A 31 0.70 -12.43 -17.17
N THR A 32 1.92 -12.63 -17.67
CA THR A 32 2.19 -13.65 -18.70
C THR A 32 2.02 -15.05 -18.13
N ASP A 33 2.51 -15.30 -16.92
CA ASP A 33 2.46 -16.62 -16.29
C ASP A 33 1.04 -16.95 -15.82
N PHE A 34 0.30 -15.94 -15.33
CA PHE A 34 -1.06 -16.10 -14.83
C PHE A 34 -2.10 -16.40 -15.93
N ASN A 35 -1.88 -15.91 -17.16
CA ASN A 35 -2.74 -16.24 -18.30
C ASN A 35 -2.36 -17.56 -18.98
N ALA A 36 -1.09 -17.98 -18.90
CA ALA A 36 -0.60 -19.21 -19.51
C ALA A 36 -0.89 -20.47 -18.64
N ALA A 37 -0.94 -20.33 -17.32
CA ALA A 37 -1.17 -21.42 -16.38
C ALA A 37 -2.67 -21.57 -16.01
N ARG A 38 -3.55 -21.91 -16.97
CA ARG A 38 -4.91 -22.42 -16.68
C ARG A 38 -4.88 -23.83 -16.05
N ARG A 39 -4.10 -24.00 -14.98
CA ARG A 39 -4.00 -25.25 -14.24
C ARG A 39 -4.75 -25.09 -12.92
N GLU A 40 -5.72 -25.96 -12.73
CA GLU A 40 -6.60 -25.98 -11.58
C GLU A 40 -6.11 -27.04 -10.61
N TYR A 41 -5.99 -26.69 -9.34
CA TYR A 41 -5.67 -27.66 -8.29
C TYR A 41 -6.95 -28.03 -7.55
N LYS A 42 -7.32 -29.32 -7.57
CA LYS A 42 -8.43 -29.85 -6.76
C LYS A 42 -8.01 -29.81 -5.30
N VAL A 43 -8.74 -29.05 -4.49
CA VAL A 43 -8.48 -29.03 -3.05
C VAL A 43 -9.32 -30.13 -2.41
N SER A 44 -8.68 -31.12 -1.79
CA SER A 44 -9.40 -32.12 -0.99
C SER A 44 -9.82 -31.46 0.32
N PHE A 45 -11.14 -31.35 0.50
CA PHE A 45 -11.79 -30.96 1.75
C PHE A 45 -12.78 -32.05 2.15
N ASP A 46 -12.37 -33.31 2.02
CA ASP A 46 -13.24 -34.49 2.12
C ASP A 46 -13.90 -34.68 3.51
N HIS A 47 -13.57 -33.81 4.48
CA HIS A 47 -14.11 -33.82 5.85
C HIS A 47 -15.03 -32.63 6.18
N ILE A 48 -15.29 -31.71 5.26
CA ILE A 48 -16.08 -30.50 5.52
C ILE A 48 -17.48 -30.67 4.90
N VAL A 49 -18.37 -31.38 5.59
CA VAL A 49 -19.74 -31.66 5.11
C VAL A 49 -20.81 -30.83 5.83
N ASP A 50 -20.53 -30.27 7.00
CA ASP A 50 -21.54 -29.52 7.75
C ASP A 50 -21.38 -28.01 7.53
N THR A 51 -22.01 -27.51 6.46
CA THR A 51 -22.18 -26.06 6.28
C THR A 51 -23.59 -25.66 6.68
N VAL A 52 -23.71 -25.01 7.84
CA VAL A 52 -24.88 -24.17 8.14
C VAL A 52 -24.92 -23.07 7.09
N GLU A 53 -26.10 -22.82 6.48
CA GLU A 53 -26.21 -21.75 5.50
C GLU A 53 -25.91 -20.40 6.18
N PRO A 54 -24.99 -19.58 5.63
CA PRO A 54 -24.68 -18.30 6.25
C PRO A 54 -25.88 -17.35 6.14
N GLU A 55 -26.16 -16.62 7.22
CA GLU A 55 -27.24 -15.63 7.34
C GLU A 55 -27.10 -14.49 6.30
N TYR A 56 -25.86 -14.17 5.93
CA TYR A 56 -25.54 -13.20 4.88
C TYR A 56 -24.80 -13.85 3.71
N ARG A 57 -25.33 -13.62 2.50
CA ARG A 57 -24.70 -14.04 1.24
C ARG A 57 -24.31 -12.80 0.44
N PRO A 58 -23.01 -12.56 0.18
CA PRO A 58 -22.60 -11.45 -0.67
C PRO A 58 -23.24 -11.61 -2.07
N GLN A 59 -23.70 -10.48 -2.62
CA GLN A 59 -24.19 -10.40 -3.98
C GLN A 59 -23.03 -10.67 -4.92
N ASN A 60 -23.28 -11.56 -5.87
CA ASN A 60 -22.27 -11.96 -6.81
C ASN A 60 -22.33 -11.03 -8.02
N VAL A 61 -21.28 -10.23 -8.19
CA VAL A 61 -20.94 -9.62 -9.48
C VAL A 61 -20.48 -10.67 -10.52
N SER A 62 -20.64 -11.95 -10.18
CA SER A 62 -20.43 -13.08 -11.06
C SER A 62 -21.73 -13.40 -11.78
N ARG A 63 -21.72 -13.37 -13.13
CA ARG A 63 -22.85 -13.84 -13.96
C ARG A 63 -23.24 -15.27 -13.54
N VAL A 64 -24.51 -15.62 -13.76
CA VAL A 64 -25.01 -17.00 -13.60
C VAL A 64 -24.07 -17.93 -14.36
N ASN A 65 -23.44 -18.84 -13.62
CA ASN A 65 -22.42 -19.73 -14.12
C ASN A 65 -22.96 -21.16 -14.08
N CYS A 66 -23.03 -21.82 -15.23
CA CYS A 66 -23.64 -23.15 -15.41
C CYS A 66 -22.77 -24.31 -14.89
N CYS A 67 -21.81 -24.04 -14.00
CA CYS A 67 -20.86 -25.04 -13.49
C CYS A 67 -21.54 -26.21 -12.78
N LYS A 68 -21.25 -27.41 -13.28
CA LYS A 68 -21.67 -28.70 -12.72
C LYS A 68 -20.65 -29.34 -11.77
N ARG A 69 -19.46 -28.74 -11.59
CA ARG A 69 -18.41 -29.33 -10.74
C ARG A 69 -18.77 -29.21 -9.25
N LYS A 70 -18.81 -30.36 -8.57
CA LYS A 70 -19.13 -30.46 -7.13
C LYS A 70 -17.93 -30.15 -6.23
N TYR A 71 -16.70 -30.37 -6.70
CA TYR A 71 -15.49 -30.25 -5.89
C TYR A 71 -14.85 -28.86 -5.99
N PRO A 72 -14.35 -28.30 -4.86
CA PRO A 72 -13.64 -27.03 -4.84
C PRO A 72 -12.27 -27.15 -5.53
N TRP A 73 -11.91 -26.10 -6.26
CA TRP A 73 -10.63 -25.99 -6.95
C TRP A 73 -10.16 -24.53 -6.95
N VAL A 74 -8.85 -24.33 -6.96
CA VAL A 74 -8.18 -23.02 -6.95
C VAL A 74 -7.10 -22.94 -8.04
N HIS A 75 -6.60 -21.73 -8.32
CA HIS A 75 -5.47 -21.53 -9.22
C HIS A 75 -4.22 -22.24 -8.70
N GLU A 76 -3.63 -23.14 -9.50
CA GLU A 76 -2.46 -23.93 -9.11
C GLU A 76 -1.30 -23.05 -8.63
N GLY A 77 -0.95 -21.99 -9.36
CA GLY A 77 0.14 -21.10 -8.97
C GLY A 77 -0.06 -20.41 -7.62
N PHE A 78 -1.31 -20.08 -7.24
CA PHE A 78 -1.59 -19.48 -5.94
C PHE A 78 -1.51 -20.52 -4.83
N TRP A 79 -2.02 -21.72 -5.09
CA TRP A 79 -1.92 -22.85 -4.17
C TRP A 79 -0.46 -23.20 -3.89
N VAL A 80 0.34 -23.41 -4.94
CA VAL A 80 1.76 -23.73 -4.81
C VAL A 80 2.49 -22.64 -4.04
N ALA A 81 2.31 -21.35 -4.40
CA ALA A 81 2.93 -20.24 -3.68
C ALA A 81 2.56 -20.22 -2.20
N TYR A 82 1.28 -20.40 -1.87
CA TYR A 82 0.80 -20.43 -0.49
C TYR A 82 1.41 -21.61 0.30
N GLN A 83 1.42 -22.81 -0.27
CA GLN A 83 1.94 -24.01 0.38
C GLN A 83 3.41 -23.87 0.80
N THR A 84 4.22 -23.06 0.11
CA THR A 84 5.63 -22.81 0.49
C THR A 84 5.79 -22.09 1.84
N VAL A 85 4.74 -21.42 2.31
CA VAL A 85 4.75 -20.65 3.57
C VAL A 85 3.68 -21.11 4.56
N ALA A 86 2.64 -21.83 4.12
CA ALA A 86 1.49 -22.24 4.91
C ALA A 86 1.87 -22.87 6.26
N GLY A 87 2.72 -23.91 6.26
CA GLY A 87 3.11 -24.61 7.48
C GLY A 87 3.76 -23.70 8.53
N ARG A 88 4.68 -22.81 8.10
CA ARG A 88 5.34 -21.84 9.00
C ARG A 88 4.37 -20.78 9.52
N VAL A 89 3.50 -20.26 8.65
CA VAL A 89 2.50 -19.26 9.03
C VAL A 89 1.52 -19.84 10.04
N LEU A 90 0.97 -21.03 9.77
CA LEU A 90 0.02 -21.69 10.67
C LEU A 90 0.66 -22.08 12.01
N ALA A 91 1.92 -22.53 12.02
CA ALA A 91 2.63 -22.80 13.26
C ALA A 91 2.89 -21.53 14.08
N ALA A 92 3.22 -20.41 13.43
CA ALA A 92 3.38 -19.12 14.10
C ALA A 92 2.06 -18.61 14.70
N ILE A 93 0.96 -18.72 13.95
CA ILE A 93 -0.38 -18.38 14.44
C ILE A 93 -0.76 -19.28 15.62
N GLU A 94 -0.52 -20.59 15.53
CA GLU A 94 -0.78 -21.55 16.61
C GLU A 94 -0.04 -21.18 17.89
N CYS A 95 1.25 -20.83 17.78
CA CYS A 95 2.06 -20.41 18.92
C CYS A 95 1.48 -19.16 19.59
N LEU A 96 1.10 -18.15 18.79
CA LEU A 96 0.52 -16.91 19.29
C LEU A 96 -0.88 -17.10 19.89
N HIS A 97 -1.68 -17.99 19.28
CA HIS A 97 -3.03 -18.30 19.72
C HIS A 97 -3.03 -19.13 21.01
N SER A 98 -2.09 -20.08 21.15
CA SER A 98 -1.89 -20.86 22.37
C SER A 98 -1.49 -20.00 23.58
N GLN A 99 -0.80 -18.89 23.35
CA GLN A 99 -0.45 -17.93 24.42
C GLN A 99 -1.64 -17.09 24.85
N SER A 100 -2.40 -16.59 23.86
CA SER A 100 -3.59 -15.77 24.08
C SER A 100 -4.47 -15.83 22.83
N PRO A 101 -5.63 -16.52 22.89
CA PRO A 101 -6.55 -16.61 21.78
C PRO A 101 -7.02 -15.23 21.34
N ARG A 102 -6.75 -14.88 20.09
CA ARG A 102 -7.00 -13.56 19.51
C ARG A 102 -7.51 -13.69 18.08
N PRO A 103 -8.37 -12.77 17.61
CA PRO A 103 -8.79 -12.72 16.22
C PRO A 103 -7.60 -12.47 15.29
N VAL A 104 -7.61 -13.17 14.16
CA VAL A 104 -6.61 -13.14 13.10
C VAL A 104 -7.13 -12.33 11.93
N TYR A 105 -6.43 -11.25 11.61
CA TYR A 105 -6.69 -10.40 10.46
C TYR A 105 -5.72 -10.77 9.36
N VAL A 106 -6.23 -11.28 8.24
CA VAL A 106 -5.41 -11.66 7.09
C VAL A 106 -5.58 -10.62 6.01
N THR A 107 -4.47 -10.16 5.42
CA THR A 107 -4.49 -9.17 4.36
C THR A 107 -3.45 -9.41 3.28
N GLY A 108 -3.68 -8.81 2.12
CA GLY A 108 -2.74 -8.86 1.01
C GLY A 108 -3.22 -8.05 -0.18
N HIS A 109 -2.23 -7.61 -0.97
CA HIS A 109 -2.45 -6.92 -2.24
C HIS A 109 -2.06 -7.82 -3.42
N SER A 110 -2.83 -7.79 -4.51
CA SER A 110 -2.55 -8.57 -5.72
C SER A 110 -2.44 -10.08 -5.43
N LEU A 111 -1.34 -10.75 -5.85
CA LEU A 111 -0.99 -12.12 -5.49
C LEU A 111 -1.10 -12.36 -3.99
N GLY A 112 -0.61 -11.42 -3.17
CA GLY A 112 -0.72 -11.51 -1.72
C GLY A 112 -2.18 -11.57 -1.25
N GLY A 113 -3.10 -10.94 -1.96
CA GLY A 113 -4.54 -11.06 -1.70
C GLY A 113 -5.06 -12.49 -1.94
N ALA A 114 -4.56 -13.18 -2.96
CA ALA A 114 -4.93 -14.58 -3.19
C ALA A 114 -4.36 -15.50 -2.08
N LEU A 115 -3.12 -15.28 -1.66
CA LEU A 115 -2.52 -16.03 -0.54
C LEU A 115 -3.25 -15.76 0.78
N ALA A 116 -3.67 -14.51 1.01
CA ALA A 116 -4.47 -14.12 2.16
C ALA A 116 -5.81 -14.86 2.23
N ILE A 117 -6.48 -15.04 1.08
CA ILE A 117 -7.72 -15.84 1.00
C ILE A 117 -7.44 -17.29 1.41
N LEU A 118 -6.42 -17.95 0.83
CA LEU A 118 -6.09 -19.33 1.17
C LEU A 118 -5.73 -19.48 2.66
N CYS A 119 -4.90 -18.58 3.18
CA CYS A 119 -4.53 -18.55 4.59
C CYS A 119 -5.75 -18.37 5.50
N SER A 120 -6.64 -17.43 5.19
CA SER A 120 -7.84 -17.19 6.00
C SER A 120 -8.78 -18.39 6.05
N LEU A 121 -8.83 -19.19 4.99
CA LEU A 121 -9.59 -20.44 4.99
C LEU A 121 -8.96 -21.46 5.94
N ASP A 122 -7.65 -21.70 5.84
CA ASP A 122 -6.96 -22.60 6.78
C ASP A 122 -7.14 -22.15 8.24
N VAL A 123 -7.11 -20.84 8.49
CA VAL A 123 -7.37 -20.29 9.82
C VAL A 123 -8.80 -20.59 10.28
N ALA A 124 -9.81 -20.32 9.45
CA ALA A 124 -11.20 -20.63 9.80
C ALA A 124 -11.44 -22.12 10.05
N LEU A 125 -10.82 -23.00 9.25
CA LEU A 125 -10.97 -24.44 9.40
C LEU A 125 -10.32 -24.98 10.67
N LYS A 126 -9.23 -24.37 11.10
CA LYS A 126 -8.48 -24.82 12.27
C LYS A 126 -9.00 -24.24 13.59
N TRP A 127 -9.33 -22.95 13.61
CA TRP A 127 -9.70 -22.22 14.85
C TRP A 127 -11.13 -21.66 14.84
N GLY A 128 -11.87 -21.81 13.74
CA GLY A 128 -13.27 -21.39 13.61
C GLY A 128 -13.46 -20.04 12.91
N SER A 129 -14.61 -19.87 12.26
CA SER A 129 -14.96 -18.69 11.45
C SER A 129 -14.90 -17.35 12.20
N HIS A 130 -15.26 -17.35 13.49
CA HIS A 130 -15.28 -16.14 14.33
C HIS A 130 -13.88 -15.63 14.66
N GLN A 131 -12.84 -16.44 14.43
CA GLN A 131 -11.45 -16.08 14.71
C GLN A 131 -10.77 -15.39 13.54
N VAL A 132 -11.41 -15.23 12.38
CA VAL A 132 -10.72 -14.72 11.18
C VAL A 132 -11.51 -13.66 10.43
N THR A 133 -10.80 -12.61 10.03
CA THR A 133 -11.27 -11.57 9.10
C THR A 133 -10.26 -11.43 7.98
N CYS A 134 -10.72 -11.36 6.74
CA CYS A 134 -9.84 -11.22 5.58
C CYS A 134 -10.14 -9.93 4.82
N THR A 135 -9.13 -9.10 4.59
CA THR A 135 -9.26 -7.88 3.78
C THR A 135 -8.22 -7.88 2.68
N THR A 136 -8.66 -7.86 1.43
CA THR A 136 -7.76 -7.91 0.27
C THR A 136 -7.92 -6.70 -0.63
N PHE A 137 -6.84 -6.30 -1.29
CA PHE A 137 -6.81 -5.17 -2.22
C PHE A 137 -6.32 -5.64 -3.59
N GLY A 138 -7.05 -5.37 -4.66
CA GLY A 138 -6.61 -5.77 -6.00
C GLY A 138 -6.48 -7.28 -6.18
N CYS A 139 -7.16 -8.08 -5.36
CA CYS A 139 -7.02 -9.52 -5.40
C CYS A 139 -7.49 -10.06 -6.77
N PRO A 140 -6.78 -10.98 -7.44
CA PRO A 140 -7.31 -11.68 -8.61
C PRO A 140 -8.45 -12.64 -8.21
N ARG A 141 -9.14 -13.22 -9.19
CA ARG A 141 -10.05 -14.34 -8.94
C ARG A 141 -9.21 -15.58 -8.62
N ILE A 142 -9.70 -16.42 -7.70
CA ILE A 142 -8.85 -17.41 -7.04
C ILE A 142 -9.24 -18.87 -7.31
N GLY A 143 -10.53 -19.16 -7.51
CA GLY A 143 -10.99 -20.53 -7.70
C GLY A 143 -12.39 -20.63 -8.26
N GLY A 144 -12.91 -21.85 -8.36
CA GLY A 144 -14.24 -22.12 -8.91
C GLY A 144 -15.39 -21.83 -7.95
N ASN A 145 -16.63 -21.99 -8.42
CA ASN A 145 -17.84 -21.74 -7.62
C ASN A 145 -17.95 -22.64 -6.38
N ALA A 146 -17.49 -23.90 -6.47
CA ALA A 146 -17.48 -24.79 -5.31
C ALA A 146 -16.53 -24.29 -4.22
N PHE A 147 -15.35 -23.79 -4.61
CA PHE A 147 -14.42 -23.14 -3.67
C PHE A 147 -15.04 -21.88 -3.06
N LYS A 148 -15.71 -21.05 -3.86
CA LYS A 148 -16.41 -19.85 -3.37
C LYS A 148 -17.47 -20.18 -2.33
N LYS A 149 -18.30 -21.20 -2.57
CA LYS A 149 -19.33 -21.63 -1.61
C LYS A 149 -18.70 -22.06 -0.30
N LEU A 150 -17.69 -22.93 -0.37
CA LEU A 150 -16.94 -23.37 0.79
C LEU A 150 -16.34 -22.19 1.55
N TYR A 151 -15.62 -21.32 0.85
CA TYR A 151 -14.93 -20.18 1.46
C TYR A 151 -15.88 -19.21 2.14
N ASN A 152 -16.95 -18.78 1.46
CA ASN A 152 -17.89 -17.80 2.00
C ASN A 152 -18.66 -18.34 3.23
N ALA A 153 -18.82 -19.67 3.35
CA ALA A 153 -19.41 -20.29 4.54
C ALA A 153 -18.46 -20.24 5.74
N HIS A 154 -17.15 -20.36 5.52
CA HIS A 154 -16.16 -20.45 6.60
C HIS A 154 -15.52 -19.10 6.96
N VAL A 155 -15.46 -18.16 6.01
CA VAL A 155 -14.85 -16.83 6.20
C VAL A 155 -15.84 -15.75 5.73
N PRO A 156 -16.99 -15.58 6.42
CA PRO A 156 -18.00 -14.59 6.02
C PRO A 156 -17.49 -13.15 6.16
N ALA A 157 -16.57 -12.89 7.11
CA ALA A 157 -15.91 -11.61 7.33
C ALA A 157 -14.77 -11.35 6.34
N THR A 158 -15.06 -11.48 5.04
CA THR A 158 -14.10 -11.19 3.97
C THR A 158 -14.53 -9.99 3.14
N PHE A 159 -13.67 -8.97 3.08
CA PHE A 159 -13.86 -7.76 2.29
C PHE A 159 -12.80 -7.68 1.18
N ARG A 160 -13.28 -7.59 -0.06
CA ARG A 160 -12.45 -7.53 -1.26
C ARG A 160 -12.55 -6.14 -1.86
N PHE A 161 -11.57 -5.30 -1.59
CA PHE A 161 -11.47 -3.97 -2.16
C PHE A 161 -10.99 -4.04 -3.61
N VAL A 162 -11.75 -3.41 -4.50
CA VAL A 162 -11.52 -3.35 -5.94
C VAL A 162 -11.55 -1.89 -6.37
N ASN A 163 -10.45 -1.39 -6.94
CA ASN A 163 -10.47 -0.09 -7.60
C ASN A 163 -11.12 -0.20 -8.98
N SER A 164 -11.94 0.78 -9.33
CA SER A 164 -12.46 0.94 -10.68
C SER A 164 -11.29 1.05 -11.65
N ARG A 165 -11.37 0.32 -12.77
CA ARG A 165 -10.32 0.19 -13.80
C ARG A 165 -9.16 -0.73 -13.44
N ASP A 166 -9.13 -1.36 -12.28
CA ASP A 166 -8.11 -2.36 -11.97
C ASP A 166 -8.36 -3.65 -12.78
N PRO A 167 -7.50 -3.99 -13.78
CA PRO A 167 -7.72 -5.18 -14.60
C PRO A 167 -7.54 -6.50 -13.86
N ILE A 168 -6.78 -6.50 -12.76
CA ILE A 168 -6.34 -7.72 -12.08
C ILE A 168 -7.49 -8.36 -11.33
N CYS A 169 -8.37 -7.55 -10.77
CA CYS A 169 -9.61 -7.98 -10.14
C CYS A 169 -10.52 -8.76 -11.11
N HIS A 170 -10.30 -8.63 -12.41
CA HIS A 170 -11.04 -9.34 -13.46
C HIS A 170 -10.24 -10.45 -14.13
N SER A 171 -9.11 -10.84 -13.55
CA SER A 171 -8.27 -11.93 -14.02
C SER A 171 -8.31 -13.10 -13.03
N PRO A 172 -8.30 -14.38 -13.48
CA PRO A 172 -8.32 -14.83 -14.86
C PRO A 172 -9.67 -14.52 -15.53
N ILE A 173 -9.66 -14.35 -16.85
CA ILE A 173 -10.86 -14.03 -17.64
C ILE A 173 -11.89 -15.16 -17.48
N ARG A 174 -13.15 -14.78 -17.29
CA ARG A 174 -14.28 -15.73 -17.21
C ARG A 174 -14.56 -16.35 -18.57
N THR A 175 -14.67 -17.67 -18.60
CA THR A 175 -15.17 -18.49 -19.71
C THR A 175 -16.63 -18.93 -19.47
N LEU A 176 -17.34 -19.30 -20.53
CA LEU A 176 -18.73 -19.80 -20.42
C LEU A 176 -18.86 -21.08 -19.57
N TRP A 177 -17.77 -21.83 -19.43
CA TRP A 177 -17.68 -23.09 -18.72
C TRP A 177 -16.59 -22.98 -17.65
N ASP A 178 -16.93 -23.31 -16.39
CA ASP A 178 -16.03 -23.36 -15.24
C ASP A 178 -15.04 -22.21 -15.08
N SER A 179 -15.61 -21.04 -14.82
CA SER A 179 -14.85 -19.81 -14.57
C SER A 179 -14.29 -19.70 -13.16
N PHE A 180 -13.10 -19.13 -13.08
CA PHE A 180 -12.61 -18.47 -11.88
C PHE A 180 -13.60 -17.41 -11.37
N THR A 181 -13.79 -17.39 -10.06
CA THR A 181 -14.62 -16.42 -9.35
C THR A 181 -13.86 -15.81 -8.18
N GLU A 182 -14.29 -14.60 -7.82
CA GLU A 182 -14.01 -13.92 -6.57
C GLU A 182 -14.83 -14.51 -5.40
N VAL A 183 -14.32 -14.30 -4.19
CA VAL A 183 -14.93 -14.70 -2.90
C VAL A 183 -15.04 -13.48 -1.97
N GLY A 184 -15.86 -13.58 -0.92
CA GLY A 184 -16.14 -12.49 0.02
C GLY A 184 -17.04 -11.39 -0.54
N THR A 185 -17.22 -10.33 0.25
CA THR A 185 -17.99 -9.12 -0.09
C THR A 185 -17.12 -8.17 -0.90
N THR A 186 -17.58 -7.82 -2.11
CA THR A 186 -16.85 -6.86 -2.94
C THR A 186 -17.10 -5.43 -2.45
N VAL A 187 -16.03 -4.66 -2.26
CA VAL A 187 -16.08 -3.22 -1.98
C VAL A 187 -15.46 -2.51 -3.17
N LEU A 188 -16.31 -1.90 -4.00
CA LEU A 188 -15.89 -1.22 -5.21
C LEU A 188 -15.60 0.26 -4.92
N LEU A 189 -14.38 0.68 -5.24
CA LEU A 189 -13.86 2.03 -5.07
C LEU A 189 -13.67 2.70 -6.43
N ASN A 190 -13.71 4.03 -6.49
CA ASN A 190 -13.14 4.77 -7.62
C ASN A 190 -12.20 5.89 -7.18
N ASP A 191 -11.49 6.45 -8.15
CA ASP A 191 -10.52 7.54 -7.99
C ASP A 191 -11.14 8.87 -7.59
N PHE A 192 -12.47 8.95 -7.49
CA PHE A 192 -13.21 10.08 -6.93
C PHE A 192 -13.62 9.85 -5.45
N GLY A 193 -13.24 8.72 -4.85
CA GLY A 193 -13.60 8.37 -3.47
C GLY A 193 -15.05 7.91 -3.31
N ASN A 194 -15.71 7.45 -4.37
CA ASN A 194 -16.98 6.75 -4.23
C ASN A 194 -16.73 5.30 -3.83
N MET A 195 -17.59 4.77 -2.96
CA MET A 195 -17.54 3.40 -2.50
C MET A 195 -18.93 2.77 -2.62
N ILE A 196 -19.00 1.58 -3.22
CA ILE A 196 -20.18 0.73 -3.20
C ILE A 196 -19.81 -0.60 -2.57
N ILE A 197 -20.50 -0.95 -1.48
CA ILE A 197 -20.37 -2.23 -0.82
C ILE A 197 -21.36 -3.20 -1.44
N ASN A 198 -20.88 -4.39 -1.79
CA ASN A 198 -21.68 -5.47 -2.35
C ASN A 198 -22.46 -5.06 -3.62
N PRO A 199 -21.79 -4.46 -4.63
CA PRO A 199 -22.47 -3.92 -5.80
C PRO A 199 -23.18 -5.02 -6.59
N ASN A 200 -24.35 -4.69 -7.13
CA ASN A 200 -24.97 -5.51 -8.16
C ASN A 200 -24.22 -5.36 -9.51
N MET A 201 -24.58 -6.18 -10.51
CA MET A 201 -23.92 -6.18 -11.83
C MET A 201 -23.96 -4.82 -12.53
N LEU A 202 -25.06 -4.08 -12.39
CA LEU A 202 -25.25 -2.78 -13.03
C LEU A 202 -24.34 -1.73 -12.39
N GLU A 203 -24.37 -1.63 -11.05
CA GLU A 203 -23.52 -0.73 -10.27
C GLU A 203 -22.04 -0.98 -10.54
N TYR A 204 -21.65 -2.26 -10.57
CA TYR A 204 -20.29 -2.66 -10.89
C TYR A 204 -19.89 -2.24 -12.30
N SER A 205 -20.77 -2.46 -13.29
CA SER A 205 -20.51 -2.06 -14.67
C SER A 205 -20.48 -0.55 -14.86
N MET A 206 -21.26 0.21 -14.09
CA MET A 206 -21.32 1.67 -14.19
C MET A 206 -20.04 2.33 -13.68
N LEU A 207 -19.50 1.84 -12.55
CA LEU A 207 -18.29 2.37 -11.95
C LEU A 207 -17.01 1.85 -12.62
N ASN A 208 -17.04 0.65 -13.20
CA ASN A 208 -15.86 0.03 -13.77
C ASN A 208 -15.69 0.34 -15.27
N ARG A 209 -15.47 1.62 -15.59
CA ARG A 209 -15.28 2.10 -16.97
C ARG A 209 -13.80 2.21 -17.33
N GLY A 210 -13.34 1.32 -18.21
CA GLY A 210 -11.98 1.31 -18.74
C GLY A 210 -11.01 0.46 -17.91
N VAL A 211 -9.74 0.53 -18.26
CA VAL A 211 -8.67 -0.27 -17.63
C VAL A 211 -7.44 0.61 -17.42
N SER A 212 -6.84 0.53 -16.24
CA SER A 212 -5.60 1.23 -15.88
C SER A 212 -4.75 0.36 -14.97
N MET A 213 -3.51 0.12 -15.38
CA MET A 213 -2.54 -0.58 -14.53
C MET A 213 -2.14 0.25 -13.30
N GLU A 214 -2.27 1.58 -13.37
CA GLU A 214 -2.05 2.45 -12.21
C GLU A 214 -3.09 2.20 -11.12
N ALA A 215 -4.36 1.99 -11.51
CA ALA A 215 -5.45 1.70 -10.57
C ALA A 215 -5.20 0.43 -9.74
N HIS A 216 -4.37 -0.48 -10.25
CA HIS A 216 -3.96 -1.68 -9.52
C HIS A 216 -2.92 -1.40 -8.42
N LYS A 217 -2.11 -0.34 -8.51
CA LYS A 217 -1.08 -0.05 -7.51
C LYS A 217 -1.71 0.25 -6.15
N LEU A 218 -1.08 -0.23 -5.07
CA LEU A 218 -1.57 -0.02 -3.70
C LEU A 218 -1.75 1.47 -3.37
N THR A 219 -0.91 2.36 -3.90
CA THR A 219 -1.06 3.81 -3.74
C THR A 219 -2.40 4.35 -4.25
N PHE A 220 -2.96 3.78 -5.33
CA PHE A 220 -4.26 4.20 -5.84
C PHE A 220 -5.41 3.62 -5.00
N TYR A 221 -5.22 2.48 -4.34
CA TYR A 221 -6.16 1.99 -3.31
C TYR A 221 -6.15 2.92 -2.10
N GLN A 222 -4.97 3.33 -1.65
CA GLN A 222 -4.82 4.30 -0.56
C GLN A 222 -5.45 5.65 -0.92
N LEU A 223 -5.24 6.15 -2.13
CA LEU A 223 -5.88 7.36 -2.64
C LEU A 223 -7.40 7.24 -2.57
N SER A 224 -7.97 6.18 -3.15
CA SER A 224 -9.42 6.01 -3.23
C SER A 224 -10.06 5.93 -1.84
N LEU A 225 -9.41 5.25 -0.89
CA LEU A 225 -9.83 5.20 0.51
C LEU A 225 -9.68 6.54 1.22
N LEU A 226 -8.57 7.25 1.01
CA LEU A 226 -8.37 8.60 1.56
C LEU A 226 -9.48 9.56 1.10
N LEU A 227 -9.78 9.56 -0.21
CA LEU A 227 -10.83 10.38 -0.79
C LEU A 227 -12.20 9.99 -0.24
N TRP A 228 -12.47 8.67 -0.13
CA TRP A 228 -13.70 8.20 0.49
C TRP A 228 -13.84 8.66 1.94
N CYS A 229 -12.80 8.48 2.77
CA CYS A 229 -12.79 8.92 4.18
C CYS A 229 -13.04 10.43 4.29
N THR A 230 -12.37 11.22 3.46
CA THR A 230 -12.51 12.68 3.42
C THR A 230 -13.94 13.11 3.07
N ARG A 231 -14.59 12.38 2.17
CA ARG A 231 -15.98 12.64 1.76
C ARG A 231 -16.99 12.16 2.79
N ALA A 232 -16.82 10.96 3.32
CA ALA A 232 -17.78 10.31 4.22
C ALA A 232 -17.74 10.89 5.64
N HIS A 233 -16.57 11.34 6.10
CA HIS A 233 -16.37 11.82 7.47
C HIS A 233 -15.97 13.30 7.53
N GLY A 234 -15.95 14.01 6.41
CA GLY A 234 -15.52 15.41 6.38
C GLY A 234 -14.11 15.60 6.96
N ARG A 235 -13.95 16.59 7.85
CA ARG A 235 -12.67 16.87 8.54
C ARG A 235 -12.52 16.18 9.90
N THR A 236 -13.47 15.34 10.32
CA THR A 236 -13.47 14.75 11.67
C THR A 236 -12.68 13.46 11.78
N PHE A 237 -12.40 12.80 10.66
CA PHE A 237 -11.60 11.58 10.61
C PHE A 237 -10.42 11.76 9.66
N GLU A 238 -9.21 11.68 10.21
CA GLU A 238 -7.98 11.76 9.45
C GLU A 238 -7.32 10.37 9.41
N PRO A 239 -7.35 9.67 8.26
CA PRO A 239 -6.70 8.36 8.16
C PRO A 239 -5.20 8.53 8.40
N GLN A 240 -4.59 7.57 9.10
CA GLN A 240 -3.15 7.56 9.36
C GLN A 240 -2.46 6.65 8.35
N PHE A 241 -1.45 7.18 7.66
CA PHE A 241 -0.63 6.40 6.73
C PHE A 241 0.83 6.39 7.18
N TRP A 242 1.52 5.29 6.90
CA TRP A 242 2.96 5.21 7.14
C TRP A 242 3.73 6.21 6.27
N PRO A 243 4.88 6.73 6.72
CA PRO A 243 5.68 7.70 5.97
C PRO A 243 5.95 7.30 4.53
N HIS A 244 6.31 6.03 4.30
CA HIS A 244 6.51 5.51 2.94
C HIS A 244 5.24 5.61 2.07
N SER A 245 4.06 5.34 2.63
CA SER A 245 2.79 5.46 1.91
C SER A 245 2.47 6.92 1.57
N LEU A 246 2.70 7.84 2.51
CA LEU A 246 2.57 9.29 2.28
C LEU A 246 3.49 9.77 1.16
N GLN A 247 4.73 9.26 1.14
CA GLN A 247 5.69 9.57 0.09
C GLN A 247 5.24 9.06 -1.29
N GLN A 248 4.66 7.86 -1.36
CA GLN A 248 4.11 7.32 -2.60
C GLN A 248 2.90 8.13 -3.08
N LEU A 249 1.99 8.50 -2.17
CA LEU A 249 0.86 9.38 -2.46
C LEU A 249 1.32 10.74 -2.98
N ARG A 250 2.33 11.35 -2.35
CA ARG A 250 2.93 12.60 -2.82
C ARG A 250 3.51 12.47 -4.23
N TRP A 251 4.27 11.41 -4.48
CA TRP A 251 4.95 11.18 -5.76
C TRP A 251 3.97 10.92 -6.91
N LEU A 252 2.98 10.03 -6.72
CA LEU A 252 2.07 9.62 -7.79
C LEU A 252 0.82 10.49 -7.89
N CYS A 253 0.35 11.05 -6.77
CA CYS A 253 -0.95 11.70 -6.65
C CYS A 253 -0.86 13.14 -6.14
N GLY A 254 0.34 13.72 -6.02
CA GLY A 254 0.55 15.08 -5.51
C GLY A 254 -0.01 16.21 -6.39
N HIS A 255 -0.57 15.90 -7.56
CA HIS A 255 -1.32 16.85 -8.37
C HIS A 255 -2.81 16.93 -7.96
N ILE A 256 -3.29 16.01 -7.13
CA ILE A 256 -4.68 15.96 -6.66
C ILE A 256 -4.81 16.90 -5.44
N PRO A 257 -5.70 17.92 -5.49
CA PRO A 257 -5.82 18.92 -4.43
C PRO A 257 -6.07 18.35 -3.04
N GLU A 258 -6.92 17.33 -2.92
CA GLU A 258 -7.25 16.66 -1.66
C GLU A 258 -6.03 15.97 -1.06
N VAL A 259 -5.17 15.38 -1.90
CA VAL A 259 -3.92 14.75 -1.46
C VAL A 259 -2.94 15.79 -0.96
N LEU A 260 -2.78 16.91 -1.68
CA LEU A 260 -1.93 18.02 -1.23
C LEU A 260 -2.43 18.59 0.10
N GLN A 261 -3.74 18.80 0.22
CA GLN A 261 -4.33 19.30 1.45
C GLN A 261 -4.10 18.34 2.62
N TYR A 262 -4.30 17.03 2.41
CA TYR A 262 -4.02 16.01 3.42
C TYR A 262 -2.53 16.01 3.81
N LEU A 263 -1.62 15.96 2.83
CA LEU A 263 -0.17 15.99 3.06
C LEU A 263 0.34 17.29 3.71
N SER A 264 -0.41 18.39 3.59
CA SER A 264 -0.08 19.66 4.26
C SER A 264 -0.55 19.71 5.72
N ARG A 265 -1.56 18.90 6.09
CA ARG A 265 -2.13 18.84 7.44
C ARG A 265 -1.50 17.74 8.28
N SER A 266 -1.32 16.57 7.66
CA SER A 266 -0.54 15.50 8.23
C SER A 266 0.92 15.95 8.24
N SER A 267 1.30 16.70 9.28
CA SER A 267 2.69 17.03 9.57
C SER A 267 3.47 15.72 9.49
N LEU A 268 4.29 15.57 8.45
CA LEU A 268 5.12 14.39 8.20
C LEU A 268 6.13 14.16 9.33
N LEU A 269 6.19 15.09 10.29
CA LEU A 269 7.03 15.07 11.47
C LEU A 269 6.24 14.83 12.77
N GLY A 270 4.91 14.76 12.75
CA GLY A 270 4.06 14.65 13.95
C GLY A 270 3.34 15.95 14.30
N GLY A 271 2.12 15.81 14.82
CA GLY A 271 1.07 16.83 14.90
C GLY A 271 1.45 18.15 15.58
N GLY A 272 1.42 19.24 14.80
CA GLY A 272 1.55 20.61 15.29
C GLY A 272 1.12 21.62 14.22
N HIS A 273 0.67 22.81 14.64
CA HIS A 273 0.30 23.94 13.78
C HIS A 273 1.41 24.31 12.75
N PRO A 274 1.11 24.93 11.60
CA PRO A 274 2.09 25.28 10.56
C PRO A 274 3.29 26.12 11.06
N ILE A 275 3.06 27.00 12.04
CA ILE A 275 4.11 27.80 12.70
C ILE A 275 5.11 26.90 13.46
N SER A 276 4.65 25.76 13.99
CA SER A 276 5.49 24.75 14.64
C SER A 276 6.36 23.96 13.64
N GLU A 277 5.92 23.81 12.39
CA GLU A 277 6.63 23.04 11.37
C GLU A 277 7.85 23.79 10.85
N ASP A 278 7.72 25.08 10.51
CA ASP A 278 8.86 25.89 10.06
C ASP A 278 9.92 26.05 11.17
N VAL A 279 9.50 26.20 12.43
CA VAL A 279 10.42 26.22 13.58
C VAL A 279 11.19 24.89 13.70
N ARG A 280 10.51 23.76 13.48
CA ARG A 280 11.13 22.44 13.54
C ARG A 280 12.05 22.16 12.34
N LEU A 281 11.67 22.58 11.14
CA LEU A 281 12.56 22.52 9.97
C LEU A 281 13.81 23.38 10.18
N LEU A 282 13.69 24.55 10.80
CA LEU A 282 14.83 25.38 11.16
C LEU A 282 15.70 24.75 12.27
N SER A 283 15.14 24.00 13.22
CA SER A 283 15.95 23.25 14.17
C SER A 283 16.68 22.08 13.51
N ILE A 284 16.03 21.40 12.56
CA ILE A 284 16.64 20.34 11.75
C ILE A 284 17.80 20.91 10.91
N LEU A 285 17.60 22.04 10.22
CA LEU A 285 18.66 22.69 9.45
C LEU A 285 19.85 23.08 10.32
N ARG A 286 19.60 23.61 11.52
CA ARG A 286 20.66 23.90 12.51
C ARG A 286 21.40 22.64 12.94
N HIS A 287 20.69 21.54 13.17
CA HIS A 287 21.29 20.25 13.49
C HIS A 287 22.18 19.74 12.34
N VAL A 288 21.65 19.75 11.11
CA VAL A 288 22.40 19.33 9.91
C VAL A 288 23.64 20.18 9.71
N HIS A 289 23.53 21.50 9.85
CA HIS A 289 24.65 22.42 9.74
C HIS A 289 25.76 22.16 10.78
N LYS A 290 25.38 21.72 11.99
CA LYS A 290 26.31 21.45 13.09
C LYS A 290 26.99 20.07 12.98
N ASN A 291 26.23 19.06 12.54
CA ASN A 291 26.63 17.65 12.69
C ASN A 291 27.03 16.97 11.37
N VAL A 292 26.68 17.53 10.21
CA VAL A 292 27.02 16.94 8.92
C VAL A 292 28.23 17.67 8.32
N GLN A 293 29.31 16.94 8.10
CA GLN A 293 30.54 17.50 7.54
C GLN A 293 30.40 17.75 6.03
N PRO A 294 30.82 18.93 5.53
CA PRO A 294 30.86 19.20 4.09
C PRO A 294 31.82 18.28 3.35
N THR A 295 31.42 17.84 2.17
CA THR A 295 32.25 17.12 1.19
C THR A 295 32.44 17.96 -0.06
N SER A 296 33.53 17.74 -0.80
CA SER A 296 33.75 18.38 -2.10
C SER A 296 33.25 17.48 -3.22
N THR A 297 32.49 18.03 -4.16
CA THR A 297 32.08 17.34 -5.38
C THR A 297 32.42 18.18 -6.62
N ARG A 298 32.71 17.53 -7.75
CA ARG A 298 33.08 18.20 -9.01
C ARG A 298 31.87 18.33 -9.92
N LEU A 299 31.57 19.56 -10.35
CA LEU A 299 30.42 19.87 -11.19
C LEU A 299 30.80 20.53 -12.51
N GLY A 300 29.98 20.25 -13.53
CA GLY A 300 30.06 20.86 -14.85
C GLY A 300 31.23 20.37 -15.70
N ILE A 301 31.27 20.84 -16.95
CA ILE A 301 32.27 20.45 -17.97
C ILE A 301 33.70 20.82 -17.52
N PHE A 302 33.84 21.88 -16.71
CA PHE A 302 35.12 22.35 -16.17
C PHE A 302 35.50 21.77 -14.81
N LYS A 303 34.76 20.77 -14.29
CA LYS A 303 35.05 20.07 -13.02
C LYS A 303 35.34 21.01 -11.83
N ARG A 304 34.58 22.10 -11.68
CA ARG A 304 34.74 23.00 -10.54
C ARG A 304 34.37 22.26 -9.25
N GLU A 305 35.22 22.39 -8.24
CA GLU A 305 34.96 21.83 -6.92
C GLU A 305 33.96 22.71 -6.16
N VAL A 306 32.91 22.08 -5.66
CA VAL A 306 31.84 22.71 -4.90
C VAL A 306 31.70 21.99 -3.58
N ALA A 307 31.79 22.74 -2.48
CA ALA A 307 31.50 22.24 -1.15
C ALA A 307 29.98 21.99 -1.02
N CYS A 308 29.62 20.80 -0.59
CA CYS A 308 28.24 20.34 -0.49
C CYS A 308 28.08 19.38 0.68
N LEU A 309 26.84 19.05 1.03
CA LEU A 309 26.50 18.06 2.04
C LEU A 309 25.99 16.80 1.34
N SER A 310 26.37 15.63 1.86
CA SER A 310 25.85 14.35 1.40
C SER A 310 24.44 14.11 1.94
N CYS A 311 23.51 13.70 1.07
CA CYS A 311 22.17 13.29 1.50
C CYS A 311 22.23 12.11 2.45
N LYS A 312 23.15 11.16 2.23
CA LYS A 312 23.37 10.00 3.08
C LYS A 312 23.75 10.43 4.51
N SER A 313 24.74 11.30 4.64
CA SER A 313 25.21 11.78 5.95
C SER A 313 24.16 12.60 6.68
N MET A 314 23.32 13.35 5.96
CA MET A 314 22.15 13.99 6.55
C MET A 314 21.16 12.97 7.11
N ILE A 315 20.83 11.92 6.34
CA ILE A 315 19.89 10.87 6.75
C ILE A 315 20.41 10.15 7.99
N GLU A 316 21.67 9.70 7.97
CA GLU A 316 22.34 9.03 9.09
C GLU A 316 22.33 9.91 10.34
N SER A 317 22.77 11.17 10.21
CA SER A 317 22.78 12.13 11.33
C SER A 317 21.40 12.33 11.95
N LEU A 318 20.33 12.44 11.15
CA LEU A 318 18.98 12.65 11.68
C LEU A 318 18.42 11.42 12.41
N VAL A 319 18.75 10.22 11.94
CA VAL A 319 18.27 8.96 12.55
C VAL A 319 19.07 8.62 13.80
N GLU A 320 20.41 8.67 13.73
CA GLU A 320 21.30 8.33 14.85
C GLU A 320 21.12 9.25 16.06
N ASN A 321 20.80 10.53 15.80
CA ASN A 321 20.53 11.50 16.86
C ASN A 321 19.05 11.56 17.28
N ALA A 322 18.24 10.59 16.85
CA ALA A 322 16.81 10.50 17.14
C ALA A 322 16.01 11.79 16.82
N ILE A 323 16.46 12.57 15.82
CA ILE A 323 15.72 13.74 15.33
C ILE A 323 14.48 13.30 14.55
N VAL A 324 14.61 12.17 13.83
CA VAL A 324 13.52 11.43 13.21
C VAL A 324 13.69 9.92 13.48
N PRO A 325 12.61 9.16 13.67
CA PRO A 325 12.64 7.74 14.01
C PRO A 325 13.10 6.81 12.88
N THR A 326 13.02 7.21 11.60
CA THR A 326 13.34 6.31 10.47
C THR A 326 14.09 7.03 9.35
N GLU A 327 14.89 6.28 8.58
CA GLU A 327 15.54 6.80 7.37
C GLU A 327 14.52 7.33 6.36
N ALA A 328 13.34 6.71 6.26
CA ALA A 328 12.28 7.14 5.37
C ALA A 328 11.77 8.56 5.72
N GLU A 329 11.64 8.84 7.01
CA GLU A 329 11.29 10.18 7.50
C GLU A 329 12.43 11.18 7.28
N ALA A 330 13.68 10.78 7.44
CA ALA A 330 14.83 11.63 7.15
C ALA A 330 14.93 12.01 5.66
N VAL A 331 14.64 11.06 4.75
CA VAL A 331 14.54 11.34 3.31
C VAL A 331 13.42 12.32 3.02
N GLU A 332 12.29 12.18 3.70
CA GLU A 332 11.14 13.06 3.49
C GLU A 332 11.40 14.48 4.00
N VAL A 333 12.07 14.63 5.14
CA VAL A 333 12.61 15.91 5.61
C VAL A 333 13.44 16.59 4.53
N GLY A 334 14.38 15.85 3.91
CA GLY A 334 15.19 16.37 2.81
C GLY A 334 14.36 16.87 1.63
N ARG A 335 13.31 16.13 1.23
CA ARG A 335 12.38 16.54 0.17
C ARG A 335 11.58 17.79 0.53
N ILE A 336 11.10 17.90 1.78
CA ILE A 336 10.38 19.07 2.26
C ILE A 336 11.29 20.30 2.25
N LEU A 337 12.52 20.16 2.74
CA LEU A 337 13.52 21.22 2.71
C LEU A 337 13.83 21.67 1.28
N LEU A 338 13.92 20.75 0.32
CA LEU A 338 14.12 21.07 -1.09
C LEU A 338 12.91 21.83 -1.67
N ALA A 339 11.70 21.33 -1.43
CA ALA A 339 10.47 21.94 -1.94
C ALA A 339 10.22 23.34 -1.34
N LYS A 340 10.59 23.56 -0.07
CA LYS A 340 10.51 24.87 0.60
C LYS A 340 11.67 25.81 0.25
N GLY A 341 12.58 25.42 -0.66
CA GLY A 341 13.73 26.25 -1.04
C GLY A 341 14.67 26.54 0.13
N ARG A 342 14.87 25.57 1.02
CA ARG A 342 15.84 25.64 2.13
C ARG A 342 17.16 24.94 1.79
N ILE A 343 17.13 24.01 0.85
CA ILE A 343 18.30 23.36 0.28
C ILE A 343 18.22 23.37 -1.26
N ASN A 344 19.38 23.35 -1.92
CA ASN A 344 19.48 23.16 -3.36
C ASN A 344 20.26 21.89 -3.67
N MET A 345 19.72 21.04 -4.55
CA MET A 345 20.41 19.84 -5.00
C MET A 345 21.56 20.18 -5.93
N VAL A 346 22.63 19.40 -5.82
CA VAL A 346 23.86 19.53 -6.59
C VAL A 346 23.88 18.43 -7.66
N GLY A 347 23.84 18.83 -8.94
CA GLY A 347 23.91 17.90 -10.08
C GLY A 347 22.61 17.13 -10.38
N GLY A 348 21.49 17.48 -9.73
CA GLY A 348 20.17 16.88 -9.97
C GLY A 348 19.05 17.75 -9.40
N ILE A 349 17.81 17.34 -9.61
CA ILE A 349 16.60 18.07 -9.17
C ILE A 349 15.78 17.34 -8.11
N VAL A 350 16.20 16.14 -7.70
CA VAL A 350 15.47 15.28 -6.75
C VAL A 350 16.36 14.89 -5.57
N PHE A 351 15.83 15.04 -4.36
CA PHE A 351 16.49 14.57 -3.14
C PHE A 351 16.49 13.02 -3.09
N ASN A 352 17.68 12.42 -3.09
CA ASN A 352 17.87 10.97 -3.00
C ASN A 352 19.11 10.64 -2.15
N LYS A 353 19.19 9.42 -1.62
CA LYS A 353 20.25 9.01 -0.68
C LYS A 353 21.69 9.14 -1.21
N HIS A 354 21.89 9.15 -2.53
CA HIS A 354 23.21 9.30 -3.15
C HIS A 354 23.49 10.73 -3.63
N GLY A 355 22.52 11.62 -3.46
CA GLY A 355 22.61 13.01 -3.89
C GLY A 355 23.47 13.85 -2.97
N HIS A 356 23.82 15.04 -3.47
CA HIS A 356 24.49 16.08 -2.71
C HIS A 356 23.64 17.35 -2.75
N PHE A 357 23.72 18.19 -1.73
CA PHE A 357 22.96 19.43 -1.66
C PHE A 357 23.76 20.54 -0.98
N VAL A 358 23.31 21.79 -1.13
CA VAL A 358 23.81 22.95 -0.40
C VAL A 358 22.69 23.57 0.42
N LEU A 359 23.01 24.13 1.58
CA LEU A 359 22.07 24.90 2.39
C LEU A 359 21.89 26.29 1.77
N ILE A 360 20.66 26.78 1.70
CA ILE A 360 20.36 28.14 1.28
C ILE A 360 20.37 29.01 2.54
N GLN A 361 21.35 29.91 2.66
CA GLN A 361 21.37 30.89 3.74
C GLN A 361 20.19 31.85 3.55
N ASP A 362 19.41 32.08 4.61
CA ASP A 362 18.37 33.10 4.63
C ASP A 362 19.02 34.47 4.33
N SER A 363 18.94 34.91 3.07
CA SER A 363 19.29 36.27 2.70
C SER A 363 18.32 37.19 3.43
N LYS A 364 18.81 37.99 4.38
CA LYS A 364 18.06 39.16 4.87
C LYS A 364 17.54 39.93 3.65
N PRO A 365 16.30 40.45 3.65
CA PRO A 365 15.83 41.27 2.55
C PRO A 365 16.81 42.44 2.39
N ARG A 366 17.35 42.61 1.17
CA ARG A 366 18.19 43.77 0.83
C ARG A 366 17.41 45.02 1.21
N ARG A 367 17.92 45.80 2.18
CA ARG A 367 17.45 47.18 2.38
C ARG A 367 17.63 47.89 1.05
N ALA A 368 16.53 48.34 0.45
CA ALA A 368 16.58 49.30 -0.64
C ALA A 368 17.25 50.57 -0.10
N SER A 369 18.49 50.81 -0.51
CA SER A 369 19.14 52.11 -0.36
C SER A 369 18.62 53.01 -1.47
N VAL A 370 17.77 53.95 -1.07
CA VAL A 370 17.36 55.12 -1.84
C VAL A 370 18.48 56.18 -1.74
N GLN A 371 18.80 56.82 -2.87
CA GLN A 371 19.62 58.04 -3.09
C GLN A 371 21.13 57.89 -2.79
N HIS A 372 22.06 58.40 -3.63
CA HIS A 372 22.07 59.64 -4.40
C HIS A 372 22.60 59.48 -5.83
N ASP A 373 21.92 60.14 -6.78
CA ASP A 373 22.53 60.73 -7.97
C ASP A 373 23.46 61.86 -7.50
N GLU A 374 24.76 61.79 -7.83
CA GLU A 374 25.62 62.95 -8.08
C GLU A 374 26.74 62.56 -9.07
N ASP A 375 26.71 63.24 -10.22
CA ASP A 375 27.82 63.75 -11.03
C ASP A 375 29.02 62.85 -11.36
N ILE A 376 29.15 62.50 -12.66
CA ILE A 376 30.41 62.66 -13.40
C ILE A 376 30.08 63.15 -14.84
N LYS A 377 30.60 64.34 -15.14
CA LYS A 377 30.73 64.96 -16.48
C LYS A 377 31.74 64.22 -17.35
#